data_AF-A0A1H3NXK2-F1
#
_entry.id   AF-A0A1H3NXK2-F1
#
_cell.length_a   1.000
_cell.length_b   1.000
_cell.length_c   1.000
_cell.angle_alpha   90.00
_cell.angle_beta   90.00
_cell.angle_gamma   90.00
#
_symmetry.space_group_name_H-M   'P 1'
#
loop_
_entity.id
_entity.type
_entity.pdbx_description
1 polymer ?
#
loop_
_entity_poly.entity_id
_entity_poly.type
_entity_poly.pdbx_seq_one_letter_code
_entity_poly.pdbx_strand_id
1 'polypeptide(L)'
;MTAPHLREFTYTHADQPHMQELDFTTLQRSDKIIVDTLEGVQHEAGDFLIASEKNEWNFSNIYSELGDIILGHKQGRTNSDEITLFKSVGVAFLDTVVASSIYQKYAEKLFVK
;
A
#
# COMPACT_ATOMS: atom_id res chain seq x y z
N MET A 1 -7.33 -17.27 -13.67
CA MET A 1 -6.93 -17.79 -12.34
C MET A 1 -7.03 -16.65 -11.35
N THR A 2 -8.15 -16.52 -10.67
CA THR A 2 -8.33 -15.58 -9.56
C THR A 2 -7.75 -16.23 -8.31
N ALA A 3 -6.79 -15.57 -7.66
CA ALA A 3 -6.16 -16.08 -6.45
C ALA A 3 -7.20 -16.16 -5.31
N PRO A 4 -7.54 -17.35 -4.80
CA PRO A 4 -8.68 -17.54 -3.89
C PRO A 4 -8.44 -17.09 -2.43
N HIS A 5 -7.44 -16.23 -2.19
CA HIS A 5 -6.97 -15.83 -0.85
C HIS A 5 -7.11 -14.33 -0.55
N LEU A 6 -7.63 -13.55 -1.50
CA LEU A 6 -7.66 -12.08 -1.44
C LEU A 6 -9.12 -11.63 -1.47
N ARG A 7 -9.69 -11.31 -0.31
CA ARG A 7 -11.13 -11.01 -0.21
C ARG A 7 -11.51 -9.55 -0.41
N GLU A 8 -10.56 -8.61 -0.44
CA GLU A 8 -10.68 -7.28 -1.08
C GLU A 8 -9.33 -6.57 -0.90
N PHE A 9 -8.62 -6.33 -2.00
CA PHE A 9 -7.56 -5.33 -2.05
C PHE A 9 -8.18 -4.13 -2.76
N THR A 10 -8.55 -3.09 -2.02
CA THR A 10 -8.88 -1.81 -2.65
C THR A 10 -7.57 -1.05 -2.79
N TYR A 11 -6.93 -1.21 -3.94
CA TYR A 11 -5.84 -0.35 -4.36
C TYR A 11 -6.45 0.99 -4.78
N THR A 12 -6.06 2.10 -4.14
CA THR A 12 -6.64 3.41 -4.44
C THR A 12 -5.61 4.41 -4.96
N HIS A 13 -5.96 5.10 -6.05
CA HIS A 13 -5.12 6.11 -6.71
C HIS A 13 -5.42 7.53 -6.20
N ALA A 14 -5.79 7.67 -4.92
CA ALA A 14 -5.81 8.98 -4.26
C ALA A 14 -4.39 9.32 -3.77
N ASP A 15 -3.58 9.86 -4.68
CA ASP A 15 -2.19 10.32 -4.50
C ASP A 15 -2.09 11.86 -4.39
N GLN A 16 -3.25 12.53 -4.34
CA GLN A 16 -3.34 13.95 -4.07
C GLN A 16 -4.11 14.20 -2.76
N PRO A 17 -3.70 15.18 -1.94
CA PRO A 17 -4.29 15.40 -0.61
C PRO A 17 -5.81 15.62 -0.59
N HIS A 18 -6.37 16.07 -1.70
CA HIS A 18 -7.79 16.41 -1.85
C HIS A 18 -8.60 15.33 -2.58
N MET A 19 -7.94 14.27 -3.07
CA MET A 19 -8.61 13.14 -3.72
C MET A 19 -8.95 12.08 -2.69
N GLN A 20 -10.18 11.56 -2.75
CA GLN A 20 -10.66 10.52 -1.85
C GLN A 20 -11.43 9.47 -2.66
N GLU A 21 -10.99 8.24 -2.58
CA GLU A 21 -11.65 7.08 -3.19
C GLU A 21 -12.31 6.18 -2.13
N LEU A 22 -11.80 6.21 -0.90
CA LEU A 22 -12.32 5.42 0.23
C LEU A 22 -13.19 6.26 1.14
N ASP A 23 -14.35 5.74 1.49
CA ASP A 23 -15.16 6.32 2.55
C ASP A 23 -14.60 5.97 3.94
N PHE A 24 -15.01 6.75 4.94
CA PHE A 24 -14.57 6.54 6.32
C PHE A 24 -14.98 5.15 6.86
N THR A 25 -16.14 4.62 6.44
CA THR A 25 -16.60 3.29 6.83
C THR A 25 -15.60 2.21 6.45
N THR A 26 -14.98 2.31 5.28
CA THR A 26 -13.94 1.36 4.83
C THR A 26 -12.72 1.39 5.75
N LEU A 27 -12.28 2.59 6.16
CA LEU A 27 -11.19 2.74 7.12
C LEU A 27 -11.53 2.13 8.48
N GLN A 28 -12.74 2.37 8.98
CA GLN A 28 -13.20 1.84 10.26
C GLN A 28 -13.34 0.31 10.28
N ARG A 29 -13.76 -0.28 9.16
CA ARG A 29 -13.98 -1.73 9.04
C ARG A 29 -12.68 -2.49 8.80
N SER A 30 -11.58 -1.81 8.50
CA SER A 30 -10.30 -2.45 8.23
C SER A 30 -9.62 -2.89 9.55
N ASP A 31 -9.41 -4.19 9.71
CA ASP A 31 -8.67 -4.75 10.84
C ASP A 31 -7.18 -4.41 10.79
N LYS A 32 -6.61 -4.36 9.57
CA LYS A 32 -5.22 -3.98 9.33
C LYS A 32 -5.12 -3.06 8.13
N ILE A 33 -4.57 -1.87 8.36
CA ILE A 33 -4.21 -0.92 7.31
C ILE A 33 -2.70 -0.98 7.12
N ILE A 34 -2.27 -1.41 5.94
CA ILE A 34 -0.87 -1.54 5.55
C ILE A 34 -0.59 -0.47 4.48
N VAL A 35 0.57 0.16 4.54
CA VAL A 35 0.94 1.22 3.59
C VAL A 35 2.26 0.92 2.90
N ASP A 36 2.56 1.56 1.77
CA ASP A 36 3.89 1.47 1.16
C ASP A 36 4.95 2.16 2.04
N THR A 37 4.75 3.44 2.33
CA THR A 37 5.51 4.21 3.32
C THR A 37 4.58 5.06 4.18
N LEU A 38 4.89 5.19 5.47
CA LEU A 38 4.16 6.05 6.39
C LEU A 38 4.29 7.52 6.01
N GLU A 39 5.49 7.94 5.62
CA GLU A 39 5.78 9.31 5.21
C GLU A 39 4.95 9.72 3.98
N GLY A 40 4.92 8.87 2.93
CA GLY A 40 4.17 9.18 1.71
C GLY A 40 2.68 9.36 1.98
N VAL A 41 2.05 8.40 2.68
CA VAL A 41 0.61 8.49 2.96
C VAL A 41 0.25 9.66 3.88
N GLN A 42 1.17 10.13 4.72
CA GLN A 42 0.98 11.32 5.57
C GLN A 42 1.00 12.64 4.80
N HIS A 43 1.48 12.65 3.55
CA HIS A 43 1.55 13.86 2.73
C HIS A 43 0.60 13.81 1.54
N GLU A 44 0.30 12.61 1.02
CA GLU A 44 -0.33 12.47 -0.29
C GLU A 44 -1.68 11.73 -0.25
N ALA A 45 -1.89 10.85 0.74
CA ALA A 45 -3.09 10.00 0.77
C ALA A 45 -4.32 10.78 1.27
N GLY A 46 -5.05 11.42 0.35
CA GLY A 46 -6.29 12.14 0.67
C GLY A 46 -7.34 11.26 1.37
N ASP A 47 -7.37 9.95 1.08
CA ASP A 47 -8.18 8.96 1.82
C ASP A 47 -7.99 9.04 3.34
N PHE A 48 -6.78 9.29 3.80
CA PHE A 48 -6.41 9.38 5.21
C PHE A 48 -6.43 10.83 5.70
N LEU A 49 -5.91 11.76 4.90
CA LEU A 49 -5.80 13.17 5.28
C LEU A 49 -7.17 13.80 5.52
N ILE A 50 -8.13 13.59 4.62
CA ILE A 50 -9.48 14.15 4.75
C ILE A 50 -10.20 13.59 5.99
N ALA A 51 -10.03 12.29 6.28
CA ALA A 51 -10.60 11.67 7.47
C ALA A 51 -9.92 12.17 8.76
N SER A 52 -8.61 12.40 8.72
CA SER A 52 -7.84 12.96 9.83
C SER A 52 -8.20 14.42 10.11
N GLU A 53 -8.40 15.24 9.07
CA GLU A 53 -8.82 16.65 9.20
C GLU A 53 -10.20 16.78 9.86
N LYS A 54 -11.08 15.80 9.61
CA LYS A 54 -12.40 15.71 10.25
C LYS A 54 -12.34 15.19 11.70
N ASN A 55 -11.16 14.84 12.21
CA ASN A 55 -10.95 14.18 13.51
C ASN A 55 -11.70 12.83 13.64
N GLU A 56 -11.99 12.18 12.51
CA GLU A 56 -12.67 10.88 12.47
C GLU A 56 -11.66 9.72 12.52
N TRP A 57 -10.42 9.97 12.09
CA TRP A 57 -9.37 8.96 11.92
C TRP A 57 -7.99 9.50 12.33
N ASN A 58 -7.03 8.62 12.63
CA ASN A 58 -5.66 9.01 12.97
C ASN A 58 -4.62 8.08 12.32
N PHE A 59 -3.46 8.62 11.93
CA PHE A 59 -2.38 7.82 11.34
C PHE A 59 -1.84 6.71 12.26
N SER A 60 -2.04 6.79 13.58
CA SER A 60 -1.74 5.68 14.50
C SER A 60 -2.60 4.43 14.28
N ASN A 61 -3.70 4.52 13.52
CA ASN A 61 -4.48 3.38 13.07
C ASN A 61 -3.78 2.56 11.98
N ILE A 62 -2.69 3.07 11.38
CA ILE A 62 -1.88 2.29 10.43
C ILE A 62 -1.17 1.17 11.19
N TYR A 63 -1.41 -0.06 10.75
CA TYR A 63 -0.83 -1.25 11.36
C TYR A 63 0.66 -1.39 11.05
N SER A 64 1.06 -1.17 9.79
CA SER A 64 2.42 -1.45 9.32
C SER A 64 2.73 -0.83 7.96
N GLU A 65 4.01 -0.61 7.68
CA GLU A 65 4.50 -0.52 6.30
C GLU A 65 4.57 -1.92 5.67
N LEU A 66 4.53 -1.99 4.34
CA LEU A 66 4.57 -3.24 3.59
C LEU A 66 5.90 -3.99 3.78
N GLY A 67 7.00 -3.26 3.94
CA GLY A 67 8.33 -3.84 4.18
C GLY A 67 8.38 -4.73 5.42
N ASP A 68 7.75 -4.30 6.51
CA ASP A 68 7.67 -5.07 7.76
C ASP A 68 6.91 -6.39 7.60
N ILE A 69 5.89 -6.41 6.74
CA ILE A 69 5.14 -7.63 6.42
C ILE A 69 5.99 -8.57 5.57
N ILE A 70 6.66 -8.04 4.55
CA ILE A 70 7.52 -8.83 3.64
C ILE A 70 8.70 -9.45 4.39
N LEU A 71 9.30 -8.71 5.32
CA LEU A 71 10.43 -9.17 6.13
C LEU A 71 10.02 -10.07 7.31
N GLY A 72 8.70 -10.24 7.55
CA GLY A 72 8.18 -11.06 8.63
C GLY A 72 8.30 -10.44 10.03
N HIS A 73 8.58 -9.14 10.12
CA HIS A 73 8.58 -8.40 11.39
C HIS A 73 7.16 -8.27 11.96
N LYS A 74 6.17 -8.14 11.08
CA LYS A 74 4.75 -8.11 11.41
C LYS A 74 3.99 -9.14 10.58
N GLN A 75 2.92 -9.68 11.15
CA GLN A 75 2.06 -10.61 10.44
C GLN A 75 1.13 -9.83 9.53
N GLY A 76 0.96 -10.30 8.28
CA GLY A 76 -0.07 -9.80 7.39
C GLY A 76 -1.47 -10.27 7.84
N ARG A 77 -2.25 -10.80 6.90
CA ARG A 77 -3.53 -11.44 7.22
C ARG A 77 -3.32 -12.69 8.08
N THR A 78 -4.03 -12.81 9.20
CA THR A 78 -3.91 -13.97 10.12
C THR A 78 -5.12 -14.89 10.13
N ASN A 79 -6.26 -14.44 9.60
CA ASN A 79 -7.46 -15.28 9.44
C ASN A 79 -8.30 -14.82 8.23
N SER A 80 -9.34 -15.59 7.91
CA SER A 80 -10.20 -15.37 6.73
C SER A 80 -11.19 -14.22 6.86
N ASP A 81 -11.44 -13.77 8.08
CA ASP A 81 -12.52 -12.83 8.40
C ASP A 81 -11.99 -11.39 8.50
N GLU A 82 -10.67 -11.23 8.65
CA GLU A 82 -9.99 -9.93 8.65
C GLU A 82 -10.25 -9.15 7.34
N ILE A 83 -10.53 -7.87 7.46
CA ILE A 83 -10.50 -6.92 6.34
C ILE A 83 -9.11 -6.26 6.38
N THR A 84 -8.36 -6.39 5.29
CA THR A 84 -7.02 -5.83 5.17
C THR A 84 -7.01 -4.79 4.07
N LEU A 85 -6.67 -3.55 4.41
CA LEU A 85 -6.53 -2.46 3.46
C LEU A 85 -5.04 -2.26 3.16
N PHE A 86 -4.67 -2.23 1.89
CA PHE A 86 -3.35 -1.76 1.48
C PHE A 86 -3.50 -0.43 0.73
N LYS A 87 -2.89 0.63 1.26
CA LYS A 87 -2.86 1.94 0.61
C LYS A 87 -1.46 2.21 0.07
N SER A 88 -1.38 2.64 -1.18
CA SER A 88 -0.14 3.08 -1.81
C SER A 88 -0.35 4.48 -2.37
N VAL A 89 0.70 5.30 -2.27
CA VAL A 89 0.81 6.59 -2.97
C VAL A 89 1.95 6.57 -4.01
N GLY A 90 2.78 5.52 -3.98
CA GLY A 90 3.90 5.34 -4.89
C GLY A 90 5.23 5.71 -4.22
N VAL A 91 6.27 4.94 -4.52
CA VAL A 91 7.61 5.19 -3.97
C VAL A 91 8.65 5.00 -5.05
N ALA A 92 9.46 6.04 -5.30
CA ALA A 92 10.41 6.09 -6.42
C ALA A 92 11.45 4.95 -6.43
N PHE A 93 11.77 4.36 -5.28
CA PHE A 93 12.71 3.23 -5.24
C PHE A 93 12.12 1.98 -5.93
N LEU A 94 10.79 1.80 -5.91
CA LEU A 94 10.13 0.67 -6.58
C LEU A 94 10.35 0.77 -8.10
N ASP A 95 10.18 1.95 -8.67
CA ASP A 95 10.45 2.21 -10.10
C ASP A 95 11.93 1.99 -10.43
N THR A 96 12.82 2.47 -9.57
CA THR A 96 14.27 2.33 -9.75
C THR A 96 14.70 0.86 -9.79
N VAL A 97 14.17 0.04 -8.88
CA VAL A 97 14.44 -1.41 -8.84
C VAL A 97 13.94 -2.10 -10.11
N VAL A 98 12.72 -1.77 -10.55
CA VAL A 98 12.15 -2.32 -11.80
C VAL A 98 13.00 -1.91 -13.01
N ALA A 99 13.36 -0.63 -13.12
CA ALA A 99 14.19 -0.12 -14.21
C ALA A 99 15.56 -0.82 -14.24
N SER A 100 16.19 -1.00 -13.08
CA SER A 100 17.47 -1.71 -12.95
C SER A 100 17.34 -3.17 -13.40
N SER A 101 16.29 -3.89 -12.99
CA SER A 101 16.04 -5.27 -13.39
C SER A 101 15.83 -5.41 -14.90
N ILE A 102 15.07 -4.49 -15.52
CA ILE A 102 14.88 -4.46 -16.98
C ILE A 102 16.21 -4.24 -17.69
N TYR A 103 17.01 -3.27 -17.22
CA TYR A 103 18.32 -2.97 -17.79
C TYR A 103 19.27 -4.17 -17.71
N GLN A 104 19.36 -4.82 -16.55
CA GLN A 104 20.19 -6.01 -16.35
C GLN A 104 19.79 -7.15 -17.30
N LYS A 105 18.49 -7.45 -17.39
CA LYS A 105 17.97 -8.49 -18.28
C LYS A 105 18.24 -8.19 -19.76
N TYR A 106 18.27 -6.92 -20.15
CA TYR A 106 18.65 -6.50 -21.49
C TYR A 106 20.16 -6.67 -21.72
N ALA A 107 20.99 -6.23 -20.78
CA ALA A 107 22.44 -6.37 -20.86
C ALA A 107 22.86 -7.84 -20.98
N GLU A 108 22.30 -8.74 -20.17
CA GLU A 108 22.58 -10.19 -20.26
C GLU A 108 22.30 -10.77 -21.65
N LYS A 109 21.22 -10.35 -22.31
CA LYS A 109 20.88 -10.80 -23.67
C LYS A 109 21.84 -10.30 -24.74
N LEU A 110 22.51 -9.16 -24.51
CA LEU A 110 23.53 -8.63 -25.43
C LEU A 110 24.84 -9.41 -25.34
N PHE A 111 25.18 -9.97 -24.18
CA PHE A 111 26.42 -10.73 -23.95
C PHE A 111 26.32 -12.24 -24.25
N VAL A 112 25.12 -12.74 -24.61
CA VAL A 112 24.90 -14.13 -25.06
C VAL A 112 24.81 -14.22 -26.60
N LYS A 113 25.21 -13.16 -27.32
CA LYS A 113 25.31 -13.14 -28.78
C LYS A 113 26.75 -13.26 -29.27
#